data_AF-A0A7T6XLY1-F1
#
_entry.id   AF-A0A7T6XLY1-F1
#
_cell.length_a   1.000
_cell.length_b   1.000
_cell.length_c   1.000
_cell.angle_alpha   90.00
_cell.angle_beta   90.00
_cell.angle_gamma   90.00
#
_symmetry.space_group_name_H-M   'P 1'
#
loop_
_entity.id
_entity.type
_entity.pdbx_description
1 polymer ?
#
loop_
_entity_poly.entity_id
_entity_poly.type
_entity_poly.pdbx_seq_one_letter_code
_entity_poly.pdbx_strand_id
1 'polypeptide(L)'
;MTDWYNDSIFEPLGLTFTYSSPPDNSTRPHSVTSEALDEQFVPNGGVTTPSGGLFSTTNDLSKLGVVLLNSTLLPSETTREWMKPVTHTSSLRYSVGSPWEIHRFVHAESGVVTDLYTKLGDSGFYGGIVVLIPDFNAGFTLLSASTQASRNSEALLAIDLIVNAILPALMEQAAAEAMQKFAGTYKAEDLNSSLTLTVVPPTYPAPGLNITSWISNGTDITDLVSALLGGVGSRLVPSITNEKASGEVAFRAYTATQGLGPGVGSSSSLFSSFDDLNDWTMLDQLTWGGIAISLFVFDVEESGTVKSVTPGAYRVQMVKN
;
A
#
# COMPACT_ATOMS: atom_id res chain seq x y z
N MET A 1 -32.57 -10.31 -3.56
CA MET A 1 -31.36 -9.64 -3.03
C MET A 1 -30.34 -10.68 -2.57
N THR A 2 -30.77 -11.71 -1.84
CA THR A 2 -29.93 -12.87 -1.49
C THR A 2 -29.28 -13.53 -2.71
N ASP A 3 -30.07 -13.89 -3.73
CA ASP A 3 -29.55 -14.51 -4.95
C ASP A 3 -28.50 -13.62 -5.65
N TRP A 4 -28.73 -12.31 -5.68
CA TRP A 4 -27.77 -11.36 -6.27
C TRP A 4 -26.42 -11.38 -5.54
N TYR A 5 -26.40 -11.34 -4.20
CA TYR A 5 -25.16 -11.44 -3.42
C TYR A 5 -24.47 -12.77 -3.65
N ASN A 6 -25.24 -13.86 -3.67
CA ASN A 6 -24.72 -15.20 -3.86
C ASN A 6 -24.04 -15.34 -5.23
N ASP A 7 -24.76 -15.01 -6.30
CA ASP A 7 -24.33 -15.25 -7.68
C ASP A 7 -23.26 -14.26 -8.13
N SER A 8 -23.30 -13.02 -7.63
CA SER A 8 -22.39 -11.95 -8.08
C SER A 8 -21.13 -11.83 -7.24
N ILE A 9 -21.17 -12.22 -5.96
CA ILE A 9 -20.09 -11.98 -4.99
C ILE A 9 -19.69 -13.25 -4.25
N PHE A 10 -20.61 -13.95 -3.58
CA PHE A 10 -20.22 -15.01 -2.64
C PHE A 10 -19.71 -16.27 -3.33
N GLU A 11 -20.43 -16.79 -4.32
CA GLU A 11 -20.00 -17.98 -5.08
C GLU A 11 -18.74 -17.72 -5.92
N PRO A 12 -18.65 -16.64 -6.72
CA PRO A 12 -17.46 -16.36 -7.52
C PRO A 12 -16.17 -16.22 -6.70
N LEU A 13 -16.30 -15.79 -5.44
CA LEU A 13 -15.18 -15.58 -4.52
C LEU A 13 -15.00 -16.71 -3.50
N GLY A 14 -15.84 -17.73 -3.52
CA GLY A 14 -15.79 -18.85 -2.57
C GLY A 14 -16.00 -18.42 -1.11
N LEU A 15 -16.89 -17.46 -0.86
CA LEU A 15 -17.27 -16.96 0.47
C LEU A 15 -18.38 -17.83 1.08
N THR A 16 -18.05 -19.09 1.38
CA THR A 16 -19.00 -20.13 1.78
C THR A 16 -19.61 -19.97 3.17
N PHE A 17 -19.08 -19.04 3.98
CA PHE A 17 -19.57 -18.68 5.31
C PHE A 17 -19.89 -17.19 5.39
N THR A 18 -20.41 -16.63 4.30
CA THR A 18 -20.95 -15.27 4.22
C THR A 18 -22.41 -15.32 3.79
N TYR A 19 -23.27 -14.57 4.48
CA TYR A 19 -24.71 -14.69 4.37
C TYR A 19 -25.37 -13.30 4.31
N SER A 20 -26.41 -13.18 3.48
CA SER A 20 -27.26 -11.97 3.39
C SER A 20 -28.54 -12.05 4.22
N SER A 21 -28.72 -13.17 4.92
CA SER A 21 -29.74 -13.45 5.91
C SER A 21 -29.07 -14.06 7.15
N PRO A 22 -29.74 -14.05 8.32
CA PRO A 22 -29.23 -14.73 9.50
C PRO A 22 -28.85 -16.19 9.16
N PRO A 23 -27.62 -16.63 9.50
CA PRO A 23 -27.19 -17.98 9.21
C PRO A 23 -27.91 -19.00 10.11
N ASP A 24 -27.92 -20.26 9.68
CA ASP A 24 -28.50 -21.35 10.45
C ASP A 24 -27.78 -21.57 11.79
N ASN A 25 -28.48 -22.13 12.78
CA ASN A 25 -27.90 -22.39 14.10
C ASN A 25 -26.70 -23.37 14.08
N SER A 26 -26.53 -24.16 13.03
CA SER A 26 -25.32 -24.97 12.84
C SER A 26 -24.03 -24.14 12.72
N THR A 27 -24.09 -22.85 12.38
CA THR A 27 -22.90 -21.99 12.28
C THR A 27 -22.49 -21.36 13.62
N ARG A 28 -23.27 -21.57 14.69
CA ARG A 28 -23.06 -20.97 16.02
C ARG A 28 -21.67 -21.28 16.60
N PRO A 29 -21.13 -22.51 16.53
CA PRO A 29 -19.79 -22.81 17.05
C PRO A 29 -18.66 -22.01 16.39
N HIS A 30 -18.92 -21.39 15.24
CA HIS A 30 -17.96 -20.60 14.46
C HIS A 30 -18.26 -19.09 14.49
N SER A 31 -19.25 -18.67 15.27
CA SER A 31 -19.69 -17.26 15.36
C SER A 31 -19.09 -16.58 16.59
N VAL A 32 -18.77 -15.29 16.48
CA VAL A 32 -18.33 -14.47 17.63
C VAL A 32 -19.55 -14.11 18.48
N THR A 33 -20.07 -15.06 19.26
CA THR A 33 -21.28 -14.93 20.09
C THR A 33 -21.05 -15.50 21.50
N SER A 34 -22.01 -15.28 22.40
CA SER A 34 -22.09 -15.89 23.73
C SER A 34 -23.55 -16.20 24.07
N GLU A 35 -23.82 -16.99 25.11
CA GLU A 35 -25.20 -17.27 25.54
C GLU A 35 -26.01 -15.99 25.78
N ALA A 36 -25.39 -14.95 26.33
CA ALA A 36 -26.01 -13.64 26.56
C ALA A 36 -26.29 -12.85 25.26
N LEU A 37 -25.67 -13.23 24.16
CA LEU A 37 -25.76 -12.58 22.85
C LEU A 37 -26.55 -13.39 21.81
N ASP A 38 -26.89 -14.64 22.12
CA ASP A 38 -27.50 -15.56 21.16
C ASP A 38 -28.87 -15.09 20.68
N GLU A 39 -29.69 -14.55 21.58
CA GLU A 39 -31.00 -13.94 21.25
C GLU A 39 -30.87 -12.68 20.38
N GLN A 40 -29.69 -12.06 20.35
CA GLN A 40 -29.41 -10.80 19.64
C GLN A 40 -28.80 -11.05 18.24
N PHE A 41 -28.33 -12.27 17.97
CA PHE A 41 -27.76 -12.68 16.68
C PHE A 41 -28.87 -13.15 15.72
N VAL A 42 -29.85 -12.30 15.43
CA VAL A 42 -31.06 -12.73 14.70
C VAL A 42 -31.71 -11.69 13.76
N PRO A 43 -31.60 -10.36 13.89
CA PRO A 43 -32.44 -9.51 13.05
C PRO A 43 -31.99 -9.57 11.58
N ASN A 44 -32.89 -10.08 10.73
CA ASN A 44 -32.75 -10.02 9.29
C ASN A 44 -32.84 -8.56 8.85
N GLY A 45 -31.80 -8.05 8.17
CA GLY A 45 -31.76 -6.68 7.67
C GLY A 45 -32.84 -6.37 6.63
N GLY A 46 -33.35 -7.38 5.93
CA GLY A 46 -34.39 -7.20 4.91
C GLY A 46 -33.95 -6.19 3.85
N VAL A 47 -34.69 -5.08 3.71
CA VAL A 47 -34.37 -4.02 2.75
C VAL A 47 -33.11 -3.23 3.13
N THR A 48 -32.65 -3.28 4.37
CA THR A 48 -31.44 -2.61 4.85
C THR A 48 -30.20 -3.50 4.80
N THR A 49 -30.30 -4.72 4.28
CA THR A 49 -29.14 -5.62 4.12
C THR A 49 -27.93 -4.94 3.45
N PRO A 50 -28.09 -4.13 2.38
CA PRO A 50 -26.98 -3.44 1.75
C PRO A 50 -26.26 -2.42 2.64
N SER A 51 -26.88 -1.91 3.71
CA SER A 51 -26.26 -0.95 4.62
C SER A 51 -25.53 -1.58 5.80
N GLY A 52 -25.61 -2.91 6.00
CA GLY A 52 -24.94 -3.59 7.12
C GLY A 52 -25.60 -4.86 7.64
N GLY A 53 -26.43 -5.55 6.85
CA GLY A 53 -27.13 -6.77 7.27
C GLY A 53 -26.45 -8.09 6.85
N LEU A 54 -25.18 -8.03 6.45
CA LEU A 54 -24.41 -9.22 6.07
C LEU A 54 -23.74 -9.85 7.30
N PHE A 55 -23.67 -11.18 7.28
CA PHE A 55 -22.95 -11.99 8.26
C PHE A 55 -21.74 -12.62 7.56
N SER A 56 -20.60 -12.68 8.24
CA SER A 56 -19.40 -13.30 7.66
C SER A 56 -18.47 -13.82 8.75
N THR A 57 -17.37 -14.44 8.33
CA THR A 57 -16.29 -14.95 9.20
C THR A 57 -14.99 -14.23 8.87
N THR A 58 -14.02 -14.25 9.80
CA THR A 58 -12.68 -13.71 9.53
C THR A 58 -12.00 -14.41 8.35
N ASN A 59 -12.27 -15.70 8.13
CA ASN A 59 -11.73 -16.45 7.00
C ASN A 59 -12.25 -15.93 5.66
N ASP A 60 -13.56 -15.72 5.53
CA ASP A 60 -14.14 -15.22 4.29
C ASP A 60 -13.86 -13.74 4.06
N LEU A 61 -13.84 -12.92 5.12
CA LEU A 61 -13.39 -11.52 5.01
C LEU A 61 -11.92 -11.42 4.63
N SER A 62 -11.06 -12.35 5.06
CA SER A 62 -9.66 -12.42 4.60
C SER A 62 -9.58 -12.78 3.12
N LYS A 63 -10.39 -13.74 2.64
CA LYS A 63 -10.49 -14.04 1.21
C LYS A 63 -10.95 -12.83 0.42
N LEU A 64 -11.98 -12.13 0.89
CA LEU A 64 -12.47 -10.89 0.28
C LEU A 64 -11.35 -9.85 0.18
N GLY A 65 -10.56 -9.67 1.25
CA GLY A 65 -9.41 -8.78 1.23
C GLY A 65 -8.36 -9.15 0.17
N VAL A 66 -7.98 -10.43 0.08
CA VAL A 66 -7.05 -10.93 -0.95
C VAL A 66 -7.60 -10.70 -2.36
N VAL A 67 -8.88 -11.01 -2.58
CA VAL A 67 -9.57 -10.83 -3.87
C VAL A 67 -9.56 -9.36 -4.31
N LEU A 68 -9.81 -8.45 -3.37
CA LEU A 68 -9.81 -7.01 -3.60
C LEU A 68 -8.40 -6.50 -3.96
N LEU A 69 -7.39 -6.89 -3.18
CA LEU A 69 -5.99 -6.54 -3.45
C LEU A 69 -5.50 -7.09 -4.80
N ASN A 70 -5.99 -8.26 -5.20
CA ASN A 70 -5.69 -8.88 -6.49
C ASN A 70 -6.54 -8.34 -7.66
N SER A 71 -7.51 -7.45 -7.42
CA SER A 71 -8.45 -6.99 -8.46
C SER A 71 -9.13 -8.15 -9.20
N THR A 72 -9.69 -9.11 -8.46
CA THR A 72 -10.17 -10.36 -9.06
C THR A 72 -11.48 -10.20 -9.84
N LEU A 73 -12.40 -9.36 -9.36
CA LEU A 73 -13.71 -9.15 -10.00
C LEU A 73 -13.75 -7.97 -10.96
N LEU A 74 -12.91 -6.96 -10.73
CA LEU A 74 -12.84 -5.73 -11.50
C LEU A 74 -11.47 -5.64 -12.16
N PRO A 75 -11.35 -5.05 -13.36
CA PRO A 75 -10.06 -4.71 -13.94
C PRO A 75 -9.20 -3.91 -12.94
N SER A 76 -7.89 -4.12 -12.98
CA SER A 76 -6.98 -3.58 -11.96
C SER A 76 -7.02 -2.05 -11.89
N GLU A 77 -7.19 -1.39 -13.04
CA GLU A 77 -7.39 0.04 -13.17
C GLU A 77 -8.68 0.52 -12.51
N THR A 78 -9.77 -0.24 -12.68
CA THR A 78 -11.07 0.06 -12.07
C THR A 78 -11.02 -0.13 -10.56
N THR A 79 -10.39 -1.19 -10.06
CA THR A 79 -10.18 -1.37 -8.61
C THR A 79 -9.35 -0.22 -8.03
N ARG A 80 -8.25 0.18 -8.68
CA ARG A 80 -7.41 1.28 -8.21
C ARG A 80 -8.14 2.62 -8.20
N GLU A 81 -8.97 2.89 -9.21
CA GLU A 81 -9.83 4.07 -9.26
C GLU A 81 -10.86 4.05 -8.14
N TRP A 82 -11.55 2.91 -7.96
CA TRP A 82 -12.55 2.71 -6.92
C TRP A 82 -11.99 2.90 -5.50
N MET A 83 -10.73 2.55 -5.29
CA MET A 83 -10.04 2.75 -4.03
C MET A 83 -9.57 4.20 -3.81
N LYS A 84 -9.67 5.15 -4.76
CA LYS A 84 -9.23 6.53 -4.49
C LYS A 84 -10.17 7.27 -3.52
N PRO A 85 -9.64 8.25 -2.75
CA PRO A 85 -10.48 9.20 -2.02
C PRO A 85 -11.44 9.93 -2.95
N VAL A 86 -12.69 10.06 -2.54
CA VAL A 86 -13.72 10.88 -3.22
C VAL A 86 -13.75 12.29 -2.63
N THR A 87 -13.53 12.41 -1.33
CA THR A 87 -13.41 13.70 -0.65
C THR A 87 -12.51 13.59 0.59
N HIS A 88 -11.97 14.72 1.03
CA HIS A 88 -11.17 14.80 2.26
C HIS A 88 -12.02 15.34 3.40
N THR A 89 -11.70 14.92 4.62
CA THR A 89 -12.32 15.49 5.82
C THR A 89 -11.60 16.77 6.26
N SER A 90 -12.06 17.40 7.34
CA SER A 90 -11.33 18.50 7.99
C SER A 90 -10.01 18.07 8.65
N SER A 91 -9.74 16.76 8.70
CA SER A 91 -8.51 16.18 9.22
C SER A 91 -7.69 15.56 8.09
N LEU A 92 -6.39 15.88 8.05
CA LEU A 92 -5.44 15.26 7.12
C LEU A 92 -5.25 13.75 7.36
N ARG A 93 -5.78 13.22 8.46
CA ARG A 93 -5.70 11.79 8.81
C ARG A 93 -6.81 10.95 8.18
N TYR A 94 -7.87 11.57 7.69
CA TYR A 94 -9.07 10.85 7.24
C TYR A 94 -9.58 11.38 5.91
N SER A 95 -9.84 10.47 4.98
CA SER A 95 -10.54 10.75 3.74
C SER A 95 -11.72 9.80 3.56
N VAL A 96 -12.68 10.20 2.74
CA VAL A 96 -13.87 9.42 2.41
C VAL A 96 -13.75 8.95 0.96
N GLY A 97 -13.78 7.65 0.75
CA GLY A 97 -13.87 7.01 -0.56
C GLY A 97 -15.31 6.55 -0.86
N SER A 98 -15.45 5.58 -1.76
CA SER A 98 -16.74 4.96 -2.09
C SER A 98 -16.61 3.44 -1.99
N PRO A 99 -16.97 2.76 -0.89
CA PRO A 99 -17.50 3.26 0.38
C PRO A 99 -16.42 3.44 1.48
N TRP A 100 -15.15 3.53 1.09
CA TRP A 100 -14.00 3.42 1.99
C TRP A 100 -13.91 4.53 3.03
N GLU A 101 -13.60 4.15 4.27
CA GLU A 101 -13.00 5.01 5.28
C GLU A 101 -11.48 4.92 5.08
N ILE A 102 -10.81 6.03 4.75
CA ILE A 102 -9.37 6.00 4.42
C ILE A 102 -8.59 6.66 5.54
N HIS A 103 -7.81 5.87 6.26
CA HIS A 103 -7.00 6.30 7.40
C HIS A 103 -5.55 6.49 6.98
N ARG A 104 -4.98 7.65 7.28
CA ARG A 104 -3.59 7.97 6.95
C ARG A 104 -2.68 7.75 8.15
N PHE A 105 -1.74 6.82 8.01
CA PHE A 105 -0.69 6.56 8.98
C PHE A 105 0.63 7.21 8.54
N VAL A 106 1.34 7.83 9.48
CA VAL A 106 2.66 8.42 9.25
C VAL A 106 3.67 7.64 10.08
N HIS A 107 4.60 6.97 9.41
CA HIS A 107 5.71 6.26 10.06
C HIS A 107 6.61 7.27 10.76
N ALA A 108 6.73 7.16 12.08
CA ALA A 108 7.35 8.20 12.91
C ALA A 108 8.81 8.49 12.53
N GLU A 109 9.59 7.48 12.17
CA GLU A 109 11.03 7.60 11.89
C GLU A 109 11.32 8.05 10.45
N SER A 110 10.58 7.49 9.47
CA SER A 110 10.81 7.77 8.06
C SER A 110 9.99 8.94 7.49
N GLY A 111 8.89 9.30 8.16
CA GLY A 111 7.90 10.24 7.63
C GLY A 111 7.06 9.68 6.48
N VAL A 112 7.27 8.41 6.09
CA VAL A 112 6.48 7.76 5.03
C VAL A 112 5.01 7.73 5.43
N VAL A 113 4.16 7.96 4.45
CA VAL A 113 2.72 7.94 4.61
C VAL A 113 2.17 6.64 4.02
N THR A 114 1.40 5.90 4.81
CA THR A 114 0.66 4.71 4.35
C THR A 114 -0.83 4.95 4.56
N ASP A 115 -1.62 4.82 3.50
CA ASP A 115 -3.08 4.92 3.58
C ASP A 115 -3.69 3.51 3.78
N LEU A 116 -4.50 3.35 4.82
CA LEU A 116 -5.28 2.15 5.11
C LEU A 116 -6.71 2.34 4.61
N TYR A 117 -7.20 1.39 3.83
CA TYR A 117 -8.55 1.39 3.28
C TYR A 117 -9.41 0.49 4.14
N THR A 118 -10.34 1.09 4.87
CA THR A 118 -11.10 0.41 5.90
C THR A 118 -12.59 0.51 5.67
N LYS A 119 -13.31 -0.40 6.30
CA LYS A 119 -14.74 -0.22 6.52
C LYS A 119 -15.13 -0.77 7.89
N LEU A 120 -15.56 0.13 8.77
CA LEU A 120 -16.17 -0.22 10.05
C LEU A 120 -17.63 -0.67 9.87
N GLY A 121 -18.06 -1.60 10.72
CA GLY A 121 -19.45 -2.00 10.89
C GLY A 121 -19.80 -2.07 12.37
N ASP A 122 -20.98 -1.59 12.73
CA ASP A 122 -21.52 -1.70 14.08
C ASP A 122 -23.01 -2.05 14.01
N SER A 123 -23.38 -3.11 14.72
CA SER A 123 -24.76 -3.60 14.82
C SER A 123 -25.03 -4.05 16.26
N GLY A 124 -25.43 -3.09 17.10
CA GLY A 124 -25.89 -3.32 18.47
C GLY A 124 -24.78 -3.84 19.38
N PHE A 125 -24.66 -5.16 19.52
CA PHE A 125 -23.62 -5.80 20.34
C PHE A 125 -22.44 -6.34 19.51
N TYR A 126 -22.52 -6.24 18.19
CA TYR A 126 -21.53 -6.75 17.25
C TYR A 126 -20.83 -5.60 16.53
N GLY A 127 -19.53 -5.74 16.34
CA GLY A 127 -18.73 -4.80 15.57
C GLY A 127 -17.70 -5.52 14.72
N GLY A 128 -17.24 -4.85 13.69
CA GLY A 128 -16.15 -5.36 12.89
C GLY A 128 -15.50 -4.32 12.02
N ILE A 129 -14.36 -4.69 11.47
CA ILE A 129 -13.63 -3.90 10.50
C ILE A 129 -12.95 -4.83 9.50
N VAL A 130 -12.93 -4.43 8.24
CA VAL A 130 -11.98 -4.92 7.25
C VAL A 130 -10.98 -3.80 6.99
N VAL A 131 -9.69 -4.14 7.00
CA VAL A 131 -8.59 -3.20 6.74
C VAL A 131 -7.72 -3.76 5.62
N LEU A 132 -7.56 -2.98 4.56
CA LEU A 132 -6.66 -3.26 3.44
C LEU A 132 -5.52 -2.25 3.43
N ILE A 133 -4.32 -2.73 3.14
CA ILE A 133 -3.08 -1.95 3.09
C ILE A 133 -2.38 -2.25 1.76
N PRO A 134 -2.84 -1.63 0.64
CA PRO A 134 -2.40 -1.98 -0.70
C PRO A 134 -0.89 -1.91 -0.91
N ASP A 135 -0.21 -0.93 -0.30
CA ASP A 135 1.24 -0.74 -0.41
C ASP A 135 2.06 -1.96 0.04
N PHE A 136 1.49 -2.80 0.92
CA PHE A 136 2.12 -4.03 1.42
C PHE A 136 1.44 -5.30 0.97
N ASN A 137 0.41 -5.21 0.11
CA ASN A 137 -0.46 -6.32 -0.25
C ASN A 137 -0.94 -7.10 1.00
N ALA A 138 -1.29 -6.36 2.05
CA ALA A 138 -1.61 -6.90 3.37
C ALA A 138 -2.94 -6.34 3.86
N GLY A 139 -3.47 -6.96 4.90
CA GLY A 139 -4.70 -6.52 5.54
C GLY A 139 -5.04 -7.39 6.72
N PHE A 140 -6.06 -6.98 7.46
CA PHE A 140 -6.60 -7.78 8.56
C PHE A 140 -8.09 -7.51 8.73
N THR A 141 -8.72 -8.36 9.52
CA THR A 141 -10.12 -8.22 9.92
C THR A 141 -10.20 -8.44 11.41
N LEU A 142 -11.02 -7.65 12.09
CA LEU A 142 -11.39 -7.87 13.48
C LEU A 142 -12.91 -7.95 13.54
N LEU A 143 -13.43 -9.00 14.18
CA LEU A 143 -14.83 -9.15 14.54
C LEU A 143 -14.91 -9.20 16.06
N SER A 144 -15.79 -8.39 16.66
CA SER A 144 -15.97 -8.31 18.11
C SER A 144 -17.44 -8.37 18.48
N ALA A 145 -17.72 -8.91 19.66
CA ALA A 145 -19.05 -8.90 20.24
C ALA A 145 -18.98 -8.75 21.76
N SER A 146 -19.81 -7.90 22.33
CA SER A 146 -19.94 -7.74 23.79
C SER A 146 -21.19 -6.93 24.13
N THR A 147 -21.77 -7.24 25.29
CA THR A 147 -22.89 -6.48 25.88
C THR A 147 -22.43 -5.23 26.64
N GLN A 148 -21.12 -5.04 26.82
CA GLN A 148 -20.57 -3.90 27.54
C GLN A 148 -20.64 -2.62 26.69
N ALA A 149 -20.99 -1.50 27.32
CA ALA A 149 -21.06 -0.19 26.65
C ALA A 149 -19.70 0.27 26.09
N SER A 150 -18.58 -0.20 26.65
CA SER A 150 -17.21 0.10 26.21
C SER A 150 -16.77 -0.69 24.97
N ARG A 151 -17.57 -1.65 24.48
CA ARG A 151 -17.21 -2.56 23.37
C ARG A 151 -16.65 -1.83 22.16
N ASN A 152 -17.29 -0.74 21.74
CA ASN A 152 -16.87 0.01 20.56
C ASN A 152 -15.51 0.69 20.79
N SER A 153 -15.34 1.42 21.90
CA SER A 153 -14.07 2.08 22.22
C SER A 153 -12.92 1.10 22.43
N GLU A 154 -13.18 -0.07 23.02
CA GLU A 154 -12.18 -1.12 23.21
C GLU A 154 -11.78 -1.77 21.88
N ALA A 155 -12.73 -2.00 20.97
CA ALA A 155 -12.44 -2.52 19.63
C ALA A 155 -11.59 -1.52 18.82
N LEU A 156 -11.89 -0.22 18.89
CA LEU A 156 -11.08 0.82 18.24
C LEU A 156 -9.65 0.87 18.81
N LEU A 157 -9.50 0.77 20.13
CA LEU A 157 -8.18 0.70 20.76
C LEU A 157 -7.41 -0.57 20.32
N ALA A 158 -8.07 -1.71 20.21
CA ALA A 158 -7.45 -2.94 19.71
C ALA A 158 -6.96 -2.77 18.26
N ILE A 159 -7.74 -2.09 17.41
CA ILE A 159 -7.35 -1.76 16.03
C ILE A 159 -6.11 -0.87 16.02
N ASP A 160 -6.06 0.17 16.86
CA ASP A 160 -4.87 1.02 16.98
C ASP A 160 -3.62 0.22 17.40
N LEU A 161 -3.75 -0.70 18.36
CA LEU A 161 -2.65 -1.56 18.78
C LEU A 161 -2.17 -2.48 17.65
N ILE A 162 -3.09 -3.05 16.88
CA ILE A 162 -2.75 -3.87 15.71
C ILE A 162 -2.01 -3.03 14.67
N VAL A 163 -2.55 -1.87 14.28
CA VAL A 163 -1.96 -0.99 13.26
C VAL A 163 -0.56 -0.53 13.66
N ASN A 164 -0.38 -0.11 14.92
CA ASN A 164 0.91 0.33 15.45
C ASN A 164 1.95 -0.80 15.52
N ALA A 165 1.51 -2.06 15.62
CA ALA A 165 2.41 -3.21 15.59
C ALA A 165 2.77 -3.63 14.16
N ILE A 166 1.77 -3.71 13.27
CA ILE A 166 1.98 -4.32 11.94
C ILE A 166 2.61 -3.35 10.94
N LEU A 167 2.28 -2.05 10.95
CA LEU A 167 2.78 -1.14 9.92
C LEU A 167 4.30 -0.93 9.99
N PRO A 168 4.92 -0.70 11.16
CA PRO A 168 6.38 -0.66 11.25
C PRO A 168 7.02 -1.99 10.81
N ALA A 169 6.45 -3.13 11.25
CA ALA A 169 6.97 -4.45 10.88
C ALA A 169 6.89 -4.71 9.37
N LEU A 170 5.81 -4.29 8.71
CA LEU A 170 5.66 -4.39 7.26
C LEU A 170 6.68 -3.51 6.51
N MET A 171 6.98 -2.30 7.01
CA MET A 171 8.04 -1.46 6.45
C MET A 171 9.43 -2.07 6.61
N GLU A 172 9.73 -2.64 7.78
CA GLU A 172 11.00 -3.33 8.03
C GLU A 172 11.15 -4.56 7.12
N GLN A 173 10.09 -5.35 6.97
CA GLN A 173 10.07 -6.49 6.06
C GLN A 173 10.25 -6.06 4.61
N ALA A 174 9.58 -4.99 4.17
CA ALA A 174 9.76 -4.45 2.82
C ALA A 174 11.21 -4.00 2.57
N ALA A 175 11.86 -3.39 3.56
CA ALA A 175 13.27 -2.99 3.46
C ALA A 175 14.22 -4.21 3.43
N ALA A 176 13.94 -5.25 4.22
CA ALA A 176 14.70 -6.49 4.20
C ALA A 176 14.59 -7.20 2.84
N GLU A 177 13.38 -7.28 2.29
CA GLU A 177 13.16 -7.82 0.95
C GLU A 177 13.83 -6.96 -0.13
N ALA A 178 13.76 -5.63 -0.01
CA ALA A 178 14.42 -4.74 -0.94
C ALA A 178 15.95 -4.93 -0.92
N MET A 179 16.52 -5.13 0.26
CA MET A 179 17.95 -5.40 0.44
C MET A 179 18.34 -6.71 -0.25
N GLN A 180 17.58 -7.78 -0.01
CA GLN A 180 17.84 -9.09 -0.62
C GLN A 180 17.69 -9.05 -2.15
N LYS A 181 16.61 -8.42 -2.65
CA LYS A 181 16.24 -8.42 -4.06
C LYS A 181 17.07 -7.43 -4.88
N PHE A 182 17.21 -6.18 -4.44
CA PHE A 182 17.72 -5.10 -5.29
C PHE A 182 19.13 -4.59 -4.94
N ALA A 183 19.59 -4.72 -3.69
CA ALA A 183 20.93 -4.27 -3.35
C ALA A 183 22.01 -5.14 -4.03
N GLY A 184 23.12 -4.52 -4.39
CA GLY A 184 24.23 -5.18 -5.08
C GLY A 184 24.87 -4.29 -6.14
N THR A 185 25.89 -4.83 -6.80
CA THR A 185 26.57 -4.17 -7.91
C THR A 185 26.17 -4.82 -9.23
N TYR A 186 25.63 -4.01 -10.12
CA TYR A 186 25.23 -4.37 -11.47
C TYR A 186 26.31 -3.94 -12.46
N LYS A 187 26.57 -4.73 -13.50
CA LYS A 187 27.56 -4.43 -14.55
C LYS A 187 27.03 -4.76 -15.93
N ALA A 188 27.35 -3.91 -16.91
CA ALA A 188 27.12 -4.22 -18.31
C ALA A 188 28.18 -5.21 -18.82
N GLU A 189 27.82 -6.05 -19.78
CA GLU A 189 28.72 -7.05 -20.38
C GLU A 189 29.70 -6.41 -21.37
N ASP A 190 29.18 -5.59 -22.29
CA ASP A 190 29.93 -5.04 -23.43
C ASP A 190 30.36 -3.57 -23.24
N LEU A 191 30.11 -3.00 -22.07
CA LEU A 191 30.36 -1.58 -21.80
C LEU A 191 30.92 -1.40 -20.40
N ASN A 192 31.85 -0.46 -20.23
CA ASN A 192 32.34 -0.10 -18.89
C ASN A 192 31.30 0.73 -18.13
N SER A 193 30.19 0.10 -17.78
CA SER A 193 29.10 0.70 -17.02
C SER A 193 28.76 -0.19 -15.83
N SER A 194 28.57 0.43 -14.68
CA SER A 194 28.19 -0.26 -13.45
C SER A 194 27.32 0.64 -12.57
N LEU A 195 26.48 -0.01 -11.75
CA LEU A 195 25.61 0.65 -10.80
C LEU A 195 25.65 -0.12 -9.48
N THR A 196 25.92 0.54 -8.36
CA THR A 196 25.83 -0.09 -7.04
C THR A 196 24.67 0.49 -6.27
N LEU A 197 23.80 -0.40 -5.80
CA LEU A 197 22.60 -0.10 -5.02
C LEU A 197 22.74 -0.61 -3.60
N THR A 198 22.33 0.21 -2.63
CA THR A 198 22.12 -0.16 -1.23
C THR A 198 20.70 0.18 -0.81
N VAL A 199 20.27 -0.24 0.38
CA VAL A 199 18.97 0.14 0.95
C VAL A 199 19.17 1.04 2.15
N VAL A 200 18.44 2.15 2.17
CA VAL A 200 18.28 2.98 3.36
C VAL A 200 17.07 2.46 4.14
N PRO A 201 17.24 2.04 5.41
CA PRO A 201 16.18 1.41 6.17
C PRO A 201 15.10 2.43 6.63
N PRO A 202 13.90 1.97 7.01
CA PRO A 202 12.78 2.83 7.43
C PRO A 202 13.01 3.54 8.76
N THR A 203 14.15 3.30 9.41
CA THR A 203 14.63 4.04 10.59
C THR A 203 15.26 5.39 10.25
N TYR A 204 15.36 5.73 8.97
CA TYR A 204 15.81 7.03 8.48
C TYR A 204 14.72 7.68 7.59
N PRO A 205 14.71 9.02 7.48
CA PRO A 205 13.90 9.72 6.49
C PRO A 205 14.22 9.23 5.07
N ALA A 206 13.21 9.13 4.22
CA ALA A 206 13.33 8.63 2.86
C ALA A 206 13.98 7.23 2.79
N PRO A 207 13.29 6.16 3.21
CA PRO A 207 13.73 4.80 2.94
C PRO A 207 13.59 4.47 1.45
N GLY A 208 14.38 3.52 0.99
CA GLY A 208 14.37 3.06 -0.41
C GLY A 208 15.75 2.71 -0.92
N LEU A 209 15.87 2.47 -2.24
CA LEU A 209 17.16 2.13 -2.84
C LEU A 209 18.01 3.39 -3.01
N ASN A 210 19.27 3.32 -2.61
CA ASN A 210 20.23 4.40 -2.75
C ASN A 210 21.34 3.99 -3.72
N ILE A 211 21.70 4.89 -4.65
CA ILE A 211 22.84 4.70 -5.54
C ILE A 211 24.11 5.13 -4.81
N THR A 212 25.06 4.22 -4.63
CA THR A 212 26.35 4.52 -3.98
C THR A 212 27.53 4.60 -4.96
N SER A 213 27.34 4.09 -6.18
CA SER A 213 28.31 4.23 -7.26
C SER A 213 27.60 4.09 -8.60
N TRP A 214 27.95 4.93 -9.57
CA TRP A 214 27.46 4.83 -10.94
C TRP A 214 28.55 5.21 -11.94
N ILE A 215 28.98 4.22 -12.73
CA ILE A 215 29.90 4.39 -13.86
C ILE A 215 29.09 4.25 -15.15
N SER A 216 29.24 5.19 -16.07
CA SER A 216 28.62 5.18 -17.39
C SER A 216 29.70 5.28 -18.47
N ASN A 217 29.92 4.19 -19.21
CA ASN A 217 30.91 4.08 -20.28
C ASN A 217 32.31 4.62 -19.89
N GLY A 218 32.82 4.19 -18.73
CA GLY A 218 34.13 4.55 -18.19
C GLY A 218 34.19 5.90 -17.49
N THR A 219 33.09 6.66 -17.44
CA THR A 219 33.01 7.90 -16.65
C THR A 219 32.28 7.62 -15.34
N ASP A 220 32.92 7.91 -14.21
CA ASP A 220 32.26 7.91 -12.91
C ASP A 220 31.36 9.15 -12.80
N ILE A 221 30.06 8.92 -12.61
CA ILE A 221 29.04 9.96 -12.48
C ILE A 221 28.38 9.94 -11.10
N THR A 222 28.98 9.26 -10.11
CA THR A 222 28.44 9.11 -8.76
C THR A 222 28.15 10.46 -8.11
N ASP A 223 29.06 11.44 -8.25
CA ASP A 223 28.89 12.80 -7.70
C ASP A 223 27.75 13.59 -8.37
N LEU A 224 27.27 13.14 -9.54
CA LEU A 224 26.16 13.77 -10.26
C LEU A 224 24.79 13.17 -9.88
N VAL A 225 24.74 12.06 -9.14
CA VAL A 225 23.50 11.35 -8.80
C VAL A 225 22.46 12.29 -8.18
N SER A 226 22.87 13.16 -7.24
CA SER A 226 21.94 14.10 -6.61
C SER A 226 21.33 15.10 -7.59
N ALA A 227 22.14 15.63 -8.51
CA ALA A 227 21.67 16.53 -9.56
C ALA A 227 20.76 15.81 -10.57
N LEU A 228 21.08 14.56 -10.91
CA LEU A 228 20.34 13.75 -11.87
C LEU A 228 19.00 13.23 -11.32
N LEU A 229 18.91 13.00 -10.01
CA LEU A 229 17.76 12.40 -9.33
C LEU A 229 16.97 13.38 -8.45
N GLY A 230 17.14 14.69 -8.67
CA GLY A 230 16.27 15.72 -8.08
C GLY A 230 16.68 16.23 -6.70
N GLY A 231 17.76 15.74 -6.10
CA GLY A 231 18.28 16.29 -4.84
C GLY A 231 19.25 15.40 -4.08
N VAL A 232 19.76 15.94 -2.97
CA VAL A 232 20.52 15.15 -2.01
C VAL A 232 19.56 14.21 -1.27
N GLY A 233 19.92 12.94 -1.16
CA GLY A 233 19.12 11.97 -0.43
C GLY A 233 17.97 11.35 -1.21
N SER A 234 17.92 11.53 -2.53
CA SER A 234 16.97 10.83 -3.40
C SER A 234 17.08 9.30 -3.22
N ARG A 235 15.94 8.63 -3.32
CA ARG A 235 15.79 7.18 -3.27
C ARG A 235 15.08 6.71 -4.50
N LEU A 236 15.49 5.57 -5.05
CA LEU A 236 14.63 4.88 -6.00
C LEU A 236 13.54 4.15 -5.20
N VAL A 237 12.28 4.45 -5.51
CA VAL A 237 11.08 3.82 -4.95
C VAL A 237 10.25 3.18 -6.07
N PRO A 238 9.44 2.14 -5.77
CA PRO A 238 8.61 1.49 -6.77
C PRO A 238 7.71 2.48 -7.52
N SER A 239 7.52 2.24 -8.81
CA SER A 239 6.67 3.02 -9.71
C SER A 239 5.86 2.08 -10.60
N ILE A 240 4.81 2.62 -11.20
CA ILE A 240 3.89 1.85 -12.05
C ILE A 240 4.60 1.51 -13.36
N THR A 241 4.72 0.21 -13.65
CA THR A 241 5.13 -0.28 -14.97
C THR A 241 3.97 -0.25 -15.95
N ASN A 242 4.26 -0.42 -17.23
CA ASN A 242 3.23 -0.75 -18.19
C ASN A 242 2.61 -2.11 -17.80
N GLU A 243 1.29 -2.21 -17.68
CA GLU A 243 0.58 -3.44 -17.28
C GLU A 243 0.87 -4.64 -18.20
N LYS A 244 1.36 -4.39 -19.41
CA LYS A 244 1.76 -5.43 -20.37
C LYS A 244 3.18 -5.98 -20.14
N ALA A 245 3.96 -5.36 -19.26
CA ALA A 245 5.32 -5.77 -18.95
C ALA A 245 5.30 -6.88 -17.90
N SER A 246 5.36 -8.14 -18.33
CA SER A 246 5.56 -9.29 -17.45
C SER A 246 7.04 -9.41 -17.08
N GLY A 247 7.35 -9.56 -15.79
CA GLY A 247 8.72 -9.77 -15.33
C GLY A 247 9.55 -8.50 -15.24
N GLU A 248 8.93 -7.32 -15.24
CA GLU A 248 9.62 -6.04 -15.04
C GLU A 248 8.99 -5.27 -13.87
N VAL A 249 9.82 -4.59 -13.09
CA VAL A 249 9.38 -3.58 -12.12
C VAL A 249 10.13 -2.27 -12.35
N ALA A 250 9.42 -1.15 -12.28
CA ALA A 250 10.00 0.18 -12.46
C ALA A 250 10.19 0.86 -11.12
N PHE A 251 11.27 1.60 -11.00
CA PHE A 251 11.55 2.47 -9.89
C PHE A 251 11.82 3.87 -10.41
N ARG A 252 11.44 4.88 -9.62
CA ARG A 252 11.71 6.28 -9.89
C ARG A 252 12.33 6.95 -8.68
N ALA A 253 13.12 7.98 -8.93
CA ALA A 253 13.65 8.81 -7.86
C ALA A 253 12.51 9.49 -7.08
N TYR A 254 12.62 9.45 -5.77
CA TYR A 254 11.81 10.12 -4.77
C TYR A 254 12.75 10.84 -3.81
N THR A 255 12.53 12.12 -3.61
CA THR A 255 13.22 12.91 -2.59
C THR A 255 12.22 13.13 -1.48
N ALA A 256 12.53 12.70 -0.25
CA ALA A 256 11.63 12.98 0.85
C ALA A 256 11.34 14.47 0.91
N THR A 257 10.05 14.78 1.05
CA THR A 257 9.54 16.09 1.46
C THR A 257 10.05 16.35 2.88
N GLN A 258 11.34 16.61 3.03
CA GLN A 258 11.87 17.22 4.22
C GLN A 258 11.38 18.65 4.15
N GLY A 259 10.70 19.13 5.19
CA GLY A 259 10.51 20.57 5.33
C GLY A 259 11.91 21.18 5.31
N LEU A 260 12.29 21.76 4.16
CA LEU A 260 13.52 22.53 4.05
C LEU A 260 13.44 23.53 5.20
N GLY A 261 14.49 23.61 6.01
CA GLY A 261 14.48 24.33 7.28
C GLY A 261 13.92 25.76 7.16
N PRO A 262 13.54 26.40 8.28
CA PRO A 262 12.75 27.64 8.28
C PRO A 262 13.53 28.82 7.69
N GLY A 263 13.60 28.90 6.36
CA GLY A 263 13.70 30.14 5.62
C GLY A 263 12.36 30.88 5.69
N VAL A 264 12.29 32.08 5.12
CA VAL A 264 11.07 32.89 5.10
C VAL A 264 9.90 32.06 4.53
N GLY A 265 9.04 31.51 5.41
CA GLY A 265 7.99 30.54 5.06
C GLY A 265 7.96 29.21 5.83
N SER A 266 8.28 29.18 7.13
CA SER A 266 8.19 27.96 7.96
C SER A 266 6.75 27.40 8.05
N SER A 267 6.60 26.07 7.92
CA SER A 267 5.46 25.18 8.28
C SER A 267 4.01 25.60 7.95
N SER A 268 3.80 26.75 7.31
CA SER A 268 2.51 27.37 7.01
C SER A 268 2.43 27.94 5.58
N SER A 269 3.54 27.84 4.83
CA SER A 269 3.68 28.38 3.49
C SER A 269 3.15 27.43 2.41
N LEU A 270 1.83 27.33 2.28
CA LEU A 270 1.20 26.38 1.34
C LEU A 270 1.70 26.49 -0.11
N PHE A 271 1.92 27.71 -0.61
CA PHE A 271 2.27 27.94 -2.02
C PHE A 271 3.77 28.04 -2.26
N SER A 272 4.55 28.59 -1.32
CA SER A 272 6.00 28.68 -1.50
C SER A 272 6.73 27.38 -1.17
N SER A 273 6.05 26.42 -0.53
CA SER A 273 6.51 25.03 -0.35
C SER A 273 5.95 24.09 -1.43
N PHE A 274 5.38 24.61 -2.53
CA PHE A 274 4.78 23.77 -3.58
C PHE A 274 5.80 22.80 -4.18
N ASP A 275 7.04 23.25 -4.34
CA ASP A 275 8.14 22.45 -4.90
C ASP A 275 8.72 21.44 -3.88
N ASP A 276 8.28 21.43 -2.62
CA ASP A 276 8.61 20.34 -1.68
C ASP A 276 7.92 19.02 -2.12
N LEU A 277 6.92 19.10 -3.00
CA LEU A 277 6.31 17.98 -3.73
C LEU A 277 7.04 17.70 -5.06
N ASN A 278 8.36 17.90 -5.09
CA ASN A 278 9.21 17.86 -6.27
C ASN A 278 8.96 16.65 -7.18
N ASP A 279 8.77 15.46 -6.58
CA ASP A 279 8.57 14.22 -7.33
C ASP A 279 7.19 14.11 -8.00
N TRP A 280 6.27 15.05 -7.73
CA TRP A 280 5.04 15.24 -8.48
C TRP A 280 5.15 16.40 -9.47
N THR A 281 5.63 17.57 -9.02
CA THR A 281 5.60 18.81 -9.81
C THR A 281 6.70 18.89 -10.86
N MET A 282 7.84 18.24 -10.60
CA MET A 282 9.04 18.24 -11.43
C MET A 282 9.40 16.81 -11.90
N LEU A 283 8.43 15.89 -11.83
CA LEU A 283 8.59 14.53 -12.32
C LEU A 283 9.05 14.56 -13.79
N ASP A 284 10.10 13.80 -14.08
CA ASP A 284 10.66 13.65 -15.43
C ASP A 284 11.13 14.96 -16.09
N GLN A 285 11.53 15.97 -15.29
CA GLN A 285 12.08 17.22 -15.83
C GLN A 285 13.39 16.99 -16.62
N LEU A 286 14.25 16.09 -16.14
CA LEU A 286 15.48 15.69 -16.81
C LEU A 286 15.24 14.42 -17.63
N THR A 287 15.30 14.55 -18.96
CA THR A 287 15.13 13.45 -19.91
C THR A 287 16.28 13.38 -20.90
N TRP A 288 16.51 12.18 -21.42
CA TRP A 288 17.41 11.95 -22.55
C TRP A 288 16.72 11.10 -23.63
N GLY A 289 16.58 11.66 -24.83
CA GLY A 289 15.82 11.03 -25.90
C GLY A 289 14.38 10.70 -25.51
N GLY A 290 13.74 11.59 -24.74
CA GLY A 290 12.34 11.46 -24.29
C GLY A 290 12.10 10.49 -23.13
N ILE A 291 13.16 9.91 -22.54
CA ILE A 291 13.05 9.00 -21.39
C ILE A 291 13.65 9.68 -20.16
N ALA A 292 12.97 9.56 -19.02
CA ALA A 292 13.42 10.14 -17.76
C ALA A 292 14.75 9.53 -17.28
N ILE A 293 15.65 10.40 -16.83
CA ILE A 293 16.93 9.99 -16.21
C ILE A 293 16.69 9.25 -14.89
N SER A 294 15.59 9.56 -14.21
CA SER A 294 15.20 8.97 -12.93
C SER A 294 14.51 7.61 -13.03
N LEU A 295 14.22 7.11 -14.25
CA LEU A 295 13.57 5.81 -14.44
C LEU A 295 14.59 4.67 -14.44
N PHE A 296 14.37 3.68 -13.57
CA PHE A 296 15.14 2.44 -13.53
C PHE A 296 14.18 1.27 -13.69
N VAL A 297 14.44 0.40 -14.66
CA VAL A 297 13.63 -0.80 -14.90
C VAL A 297 14.43 -2.01 -14.48
N PHE A 298 13.89 -2.84 -13.61
CA PHE A 298 14.51 -4.09 -13.16
C PHE A 298 13.82 -5.27 -13.81
N ASP A 299 14.62 -6.20 -14.31
CA ASP A 299 14.16 -7.50 -14.80
C ASP A 299 14.07 -8.46 -13.60
N VAL A 300 12.88 -9.03 -13.40
CA VAL A 300 12.54 -9.88 -12.25
C VAL A 300 12.05 -11.23 -12.75
N GLU A 301 12.65 -12.29 -12.23
CA GLU A 301 12.18 -13.65 -12.49
C GLU A 301 10.83 -13.95 -11.83
N GLU A 302 10.18 -15.05 -12.25
CA GLU A 302 9.00 -15.58 -11.55
C GLU A 302 9.25 -15.87 -10.07
N SER A 303 10.50 -16.17 -9.70
CA SER A 303 10.93 -16.37 -8.31
C SER A 303 10.93 -15.08 -7.46
N GLY A 304 10.76 -13.91 -8.09
CA GLY A 304 10.95 -12.60 -7.46
C GLY A 304 12.41 -12.14 -7.39
N THR A 305 13.34 -12.90 -7.96
CA THR A 305 14.77 -12.56 -8.01
C THR A 305 15.06 -11.53 -9.10
N VAL A 306 15.78 -10.47 -8.76
CA VAL A 306 16.21 -9.42 -9.71
C VAL A 306 17.46 -9.87 -10.46
N LYS A 307 17.39 -9.88 -11.79
CA LYS A 307 18.50 -10.24 -12.68
C LYS A 307 19.35 -9.06 -13.10
N SER A 308 18.68 -7.97 -13.46
CA SER A 308 19.32 -6.83 -14.09
C SER A 308 18.56 -5.55 -13.81
N VAL A 309 19.25 -4.44 -14.05
CA VAL A 309 18.68 -3.10 -14.03
C VAL A 309 19.08 -2.37 -15.30
N THR A 310 18.12 -1.62 -15.86
CA THR A 310 18.30 -0.76 -17.01
C THR A 310 17.89 0.66 -16.61
N PRO A 311 18.86 1.59 -16.40
CA PRO A 311 18.54 3.01 -16.31
C PRO A 311 17.95 3.47 -17.65
N GLY A 312 16.68 3.85 -17.64
CA GLY A 312 15.85 3.97 -18.85
C GLY A 312 16.41 4.95 -19.87
N ALA A 313 16.88 6.11 -19.42
CA ALA A 313 17.52 7.11 -20.27
C ALA A 313 18.82 6.61 -20.93
N TYR A 314 19.58 5.78 -20.22
CA TYR A 314 20.89 5.30 -20.66
C TYR A 314 20.79 4.11 -21.61
N ARG A 315 19.71 3.31 -21.50
CA ARG A 315 19.45 2.13 -22.35
C ARG A 315 20.57 1.10 -22.31
N VAL A 316 21.22 0.96 -21.15
CA VAL A 316 22.27 -0.02 -20.90
C VAL A 316 21.77 -0.97 -19.82
N GLN A 317 21.50 -2.21 -20.20
CA GLN A 317 21.17 -3.28 -19.26
C GLN A 317 22.43 -3.68 -18.49
N MET A 318 22.32 -3.78 -17.17
CA MET A 318 23.41 -4.19 -16.27
C MET A 318 22.95 -5.36 -15.43
N VAL A 319 23.69 -6.48 -15.47
CA VAL A 319 23.37 -7.71 -14.75
C VAL A 319 23.89 -7.62 -13.33
N LYS A 320 23.08 -8.11 -12.37
CA LYS A 320 23.43 -8.19 -10.95
C LYS A 320 24.56 -9.21 -10.76
N ASN A 321 25.67 -8.78 -10.15
CA ASN A 321 26.75 -9.70 -9.73
C ASN A 321 26.46 -10.32 -8.37
#